data_AF-A0A1J5FBX3-F1
#
_entry.id   AF-A0A1J5FBX3-F1
#
_cell.length_a   1.000
_cell.length_b   1.000
_cell.length_c   1.000
_cell.angle_alpha   90.00
_cell.angle_beta   90.00
_cell.angle_gamma   90.00
#
_symmetry.space_group_name_H-M   'P 1'
#
loop_
_entity.id
_entity.type
_entity.pdbx_description
1 polymer ?
#
loop_
_entity_poly.entity_id
_entity_poly.type
_entity_poly.pdbx_seq_one_letter_code
_entity_poly.pdbx_strand_id
1 'polypeptide(L)'
;MKMHHFKIYCEIIVSPSVINRALKVSLIVGTTLNLINQGEALVALDVANVSLIKLGFTYFVPFSVTTYTATTMKLEFLIGTKAIVEADLICKKCGYETHVQENELIPECPACGINTHWKLK
;
A
#
# COMPACT_ATOMS: atom_id res chain seq x y z
N MET A 1 -6.36 20.91 -7.87
CA MET A 1 -5.10 20.28 -7.38
C MET A 1 -5.33 19.11 -6.40
N LYS A 2 -6.27 19.15 -5.44
CA LYS A 2 -6.48 18.03 -4.48
C LYS A 2 -7.19 16.79 -5.04
N MET A 3 -8.06 16.94 -6.04
CA MET A 3 -8.93 15.84 -6.52
C MET A 3 -8.17 14.81 -7.38
N HIS A 4 -7.17 15.25 -8.15
CA HIS A 4 -6.36 14.36 -8.99
C HIS A 4 -5.45 13.46 -8.15
N HIS A 5 -4.80 14.03 -7.13
CA HIS A 5 -4.01 13.24 -6.19
C HIS A 5 -4.90 12.21 -5.50
N PHE A 6 -6.04 12.61 -4.94
CA PHE A 6 -6.95 11.67 -4.27
C PHE A 6 -7.36 10.49 -5.16
N LYS A 7 -7.67 10.74 -6.44
CA LYS A 7 -7.97 9.67 -7.41
C LYS A 7 -6.80 8.69 -7.54
N ILE A 8 -5.58 9.19 -7.70
CA ILE A 8 -4.36 8.36 -7.75
C ILE A 8 -4.18 7.54 -6.46
N TYR A 9 -4.37 8.15 -5.29
CA TYR A 9 -4.31 7.42 -4.00
C TYR A 9 -5.31 6.27 -3.99
N CYS A 10 -6.56 6.52 -4.38
CA CYS A 10 -7.60 5.50 -4.42
C CYS A 10 -7.26 4.37 -5.40
N GLU A 11 -6.82 4.69 -6.62
CA GLU A 11 -6.43 3.70 -7.63
C GLU A 11 -5.29 2.79 -7.15
N ILE A 12 -4.27 3.37 -6.50
CA ILE A 12 -3.17 2.58 -5.92
C ILE A 12 -3.68 1.68 -4.79
N ILE A 13 -4.51 2.20 -3.88
CA ILE A 13 -5.08 1.43 -2.75
C ILE A 13 -5.86 0.21 -3.25
N VAL A 14 -6.67 0.40 -4.30
CA VAL A 14 -7.50 -0.69 -4.86
C VAL A 14 -6.73 -1.57 -5.85
N SER A 15 -5.47 -1.27 -6.13
CA SER A 15 -4.69 -2.06 -7.09
C SER A 15 -4.52 -3.50 -6.60
N PRO A 16 -4.61 -4.50 -7.50
CA PRO A 16 -4.48 -5.91 -7.12
C PRO A 16 -3.15 -6.22 -6.41
N SER A 17 -2.08 -5.49 -6.75
CA SER A 17 -0.77 -5.67 -6.11
C SER A 17 -0.79 -5.31 -4.62
N VAL A 18 -1.52 -4.25 -4.25
CA VAL A 18 -1.65 -3.79 -2.87
C VAL A 18 -2.62 -4.68 -2.10
N ILE A 19 -3.82 -4.92 -2.65
CA ILE A 19 -4.85 -5.74 -1.99
C ILE A 19 -4.34 -7.16 -1.74
N ASN A 20 -3.74 -7.83 -2.74
CA ASN A 20 -3.28 -9.20 -2.57
C ASN A 20 -2.17 -9.32 -1.51
N ARG A 21 -1.28 -8.33 -1.44
CA ARG A 21 -0.25 -8.28 -0.39
C ARG A 21 -0.89 -8.06 0.98
N ALA A 22 -1.80 -7.11 1.10
CA ALA A 22 -2.49 -6.80 2.35
C ALA A 22 -3.32 -7.97 2.87
N LEU A 23 -4.03 -8.68 1.99
CA LEU A 23 -4.80 -9.88 2.35
C LEU A 23 -3.89 -11.00 2.84
N LYS A 24 -2.79 -11.31 2.13
CA LYS A 24 -1.83 -12.35 2.55
C LYS A 24 -1.23 -12.06 3.92
N VAL A 25 -0.79 -10.82 4.15
CA VAL A 25 -0.21 -10.41 5.44
C VAL A 25 -1.27 -10.45 6.54
N SER A 26 -2.47 -9.92 6.27
CA SER A 26 -3.60 -9.93 7.21
C SER A 26 -3.99 -11.34 7.63
N LEU A 27 -4.01 -12.31 6.71
CA LEU A 27 -4.30 -13.70 7.05
C LEU A 27 -3.23 -14.29 7.97
N ILE A 28 -1.95 -14.18 7.61
CA ILE A 28 -0.85 -14.79 8.39
C ILE A 28 -0.73 -14.14 9.77
N VAL A 29 -0.62 -12.81 9.80
CA VAL A 29 -0.42 -12.05 11.04
C VAL A 29 -1.70 -12.05 11.86
N GLY A 30 -2.86 -11.87 11.23
CA GLY A 30 -4.15 -11.86 11.90
C GLY A 30 -4.50 -13.21 12.51
N THR A 31 -4.24 -14.33 11.83
CA THR A 31 -4.42 -15.66 12.44
C THR A 31 -3.50 -15.85 13.64
N THR A 32 -2.22 -15.44 13.53
CA THR A 32 -1.26 -15.52 14.64
C THR A 32 -1.73 -14.71 15.85
N LEU A 33 -2.11 -13.44 15.65
CA LEU A 33 -2.62 -12.57 16.70
C LEU A 33 -3.93 -13.08 17.28
N ASN A 34 -4.79 -13.73 16.48
CA ASN A 34 -6.07 -14.24 16.93
C ASN A 34 -5.89 -15.45 17.84
N LEU A 35 -4.92 -16.32 17.53
CA LEU A 35 -4.51 -17.43 18.40
C LEU A 35 -3.93 -16.93 19.72
N ILE A 36 -3.15 -15.84 19.71
CA ILE A 36 -2.60 -15.25 20.95
C ILE A 36 -3.70 -14.61 21.81
N ASN A 37 -4.67 -13.92 21.19
CA ASN A 37 -5.66 -13.10 21.91
C ASN A 37 -6.85 -13.91 22.45
N GLN A 38 -7.30 -14.93 21.71
CA GLN A 38 -8.48 -15.73 22.06
C GLN A 38 -8.38 -17.17 21.56
N GLY A 39 -7.16 -17.70 21.42
CA GLY A 39 -6.91 -19.06 20.97
C GLY A 39 -7.51 -20.13 21.87
N GLU A 40 -7.53 -19.93 23.19
CA GLU A 40 -8.14 -20.88 24.14
C GLU A 40 -9.64 -21.05 23.88
N ALA A 41 -10.37 -19.95 23.71
CA ALA A 41 -11.81 -19.97 23.40
C ALA A 41 -12.09 -20.57 22.01
N LEU A 42 -11.22 -20.32 21.02
CA LEU A 42 -11.34 -20.88 19.68
C LEU A 42 -11.09 -22.39 19.65
N VAL A 43 -10.08 -22.88 20.38
CA VAL A 43 -9.74 -24.31 20.49
C VAL A 43 -10.81 -25.05 21.29
N ALA A 44 -11.38 -24.42 22.31
CA ALA A 44 -12.50 -24.95 23.07
C ALA A 44 -13.85 -24.93 22.32
N LEU A 45 -13.90 -24.38 21.08
CA LEU A 45 -15.14 -24.14 20.32
C LEU A 45 -16.19 -23.33 21.10
N ASP A 46 -15.74 -22.51 22.04
CA ASP A 46 -16.60 -21.71 22.90
C ASP A 46 -16.93 -20.37 22.23
N VAL A 47 -17.88 -20.43 21.30
CA VAL A 47 -18.33 -19.28 20.50
C VAL A 47 -18.96 -18.18 21.37
N ALA A 48 -19.45 -18.51 22.57
CA ALA A 48 -20.04 -17.54 23.48
C ALA A 48 -18.99 -16.60 24.10
N ASN A 49 -17.75 -17.08 24.25
CA ASN A 49 -16.65 -16.30 24.82
C ASN A 49 -15.76 -15.63 23.75
N VAL A 50 -15.99 -15.89 22.46
CA VAL A 50 -15.25 -15.24 21.37
C VAL A 50 -15.75 -13.81 21.16
N SER A 51 -14.85 -12.84 21.26
CA SER A 51 -15.18 -11.46 20.94
C SER A 51 -15.05 -11.22 19.43
N LEU A 52 -16.19 -11.03 18.76
CA LEU A 52 -16.24 -10.71 17.32
C LEU A 52 -15.53 -9.38 17.00
N ILE A 53 -15.59 -8.41 17.92
CA ILE A 53 -14.89 -7.13 17.75
C ILE A 53 -13.38 -7.36 17.75
N LYS A 54 -12.86 -8.12 18.74
CA LYS A 54 -11.44 -8.48 18.77
C LYS A 54 -11.06 -9.20 17.49
N LEU A 55 -11.80 -10.25 17.13
CA LEU A 55 -11.60 -11.03 15.91
C LEU A 55 -11.48 -10.14 14.66
N GLY A 56 -12.43 -9.20 14.49
CA GLY A 56 -12.44 -8.26 13.37
C GLY A 56 -11.18 -7.38 13.33
N PHE A 57 -10.81 -6.76 14.46
CA PHE A 57 -9.60 -5.94 14.53
C PHE A 57 -8.32 -6.74 14.29
N THR A 58 -8.27 -8.01 14.69
CA THR A 58 -7.10 -8.86 14.51
C THR A 58 -6.70 -9.03 13.05
N TYR A 59 -7.67 -9.03 12.13
CA TYR A 59 -7.42 -9.07 10.68
C TYR A 59 -7.42 -7.68 10.05
N PHE A 60 -8.29 -6.78 10.51
CA PHE A 60 -8.44 -5.44 9.95
C PHE A 60 -7.19 -4.57 10.14
N VAL A 61 -6.55 -4.63 11.31
CA VAL A 61 -5.35 -3.84 11.62
C VAL A 61 -4.18 -4.22 10.69
N PRO A 62 -3.74 -5.49 10.59
CA PRO A 62 -2.63 -5.85 9.70
C PRO A 62 -2.97 -5.62 8.23
N PHE A 63 -4.24 -5.76 7.82
CA PHE A 63 -4.68 -5.36 6.48
C PHE A 63 -4.44 -3.86 6.24
N SER A 64 -4.94 -3.01 7.14
CA SER A 64 -4.90 -1.55 6.99
C SER A 64 -3.47 -1.00 6.97
N VAL A 65 -2.61 -1.48 7.86
CA VAL A 65 -1.19 -1.06 7.93
C VAL A 65 -0.43 -1.53 6.69
N THR A 66 -0.71 -2.74 6.19
CA THR A 66 -0.06 -3.25 4.97
C THR A 66 -0.51 -2.47 3.73
N THR A 67 -1.80 -2.15 3.62
CA THR A 67 -2.33 -1.31 2.55
C THR A 67 -1.68 0.08 2.57
N TYR A 68 -1.63 0.74 3.72
CA TYR A 68 -1.01 2.06 3.85
C TYR A 68 0.46 2.07 3.43
N THR A 69 1.26 1.14 3.97
CA THR A 69 2.70 1.07 3.65
C THR A 69 2.95 0.75 2.18
N ALA A 70 2.17 -0.18 1.60
CA ALA A 70 2.30 -0.51 0.18
C ALA A 70 1.91 0.68 -0.71
N THR A 71 0.83 1.39 -0.42
CA THR A 71 0.42 2.59 -1.15
C THR A 71 1.47 3.69 -1.08
N THR A 72 2.00 4.00 0.10
CA THR A 72 3.04 5.03 0.27
C THR A 72 4.29 4.71 -0.55
N MET A 73 4.77 3.47 -0.54
CA MET A 73 5.93 3.07 -1.36
C MET A 73 5.69 3.25 -2.86
N LYS A 74 4.46 3.04 -3.34
CA LYS A 74 4.12 3.19 -4.76
C LYS A 74 3.98 4.66 -5.18
N LEU A 75 3.65 5.54 -4.24
CA LEU A 75 3.59 6.99 -4.44
C LEU A 75 4.95 7.69 -4.41
N GLU A 76 6.01 7.00 -4.00
CA GLU A 76 7.36 7.55 -4.05
C GLU A 76 7.95 7.53 -5.47
N PHE A 77 7.35 6.77 -6.39
CA PHE A 77 7.78 6.64 -7.78
C PHE A 77 9.30 6.37 -7.89
N LEU A 78 9.75 5.25 -7.32
CA LEU A 78 11.17 4.90 -7.31
C LEU A 78 11.66 4.53 -8.71
N ILE A 79 12.85 5.02 -9.06
CA ILE A 79 13.52 4.79 -10.35
C ILE A 79 13.61 3.28 -10.62
N GLY A 80 13.29 2.86 -11.85
CA GLY A 80 13.36 1.46 -12.29
C GLY A 80 12.24 0.57 -11.76
N THR A 81 11.31 1.09 -10.96
CA THR A 81 10.07 0.37 -10.63
C THR A 81 9.00 0.67 -11.67
N LYS A 82 8.04 -0.25 -11.85
CA LYS A 82 6.89 -0.02 -12.75
C LYS A 82 5.87 0.90 -12.07
N ALA A 83 5.43 1.93 -12.79
CA ALA A 83 4.32 2.76 -12.38
C ALA A 83 3.03 1.92 -12.36
N ILE A 84 2.22 2.09 -11.32
CA ILE A 84 0.93 1.38 -11.17
C ILE A 84 -0.22 2.17 -11.80
N VAL A 85 -0.01 3.47 -12.01
CA VAL A 85 -1.02 4.40 -12.49
C VAL A 85 -0.35 5.42 -13.37
N GLU A 86 -1.10 5.95 -14.32
CA GLU A 86 -0.69 7.08 -15.12
C GLU A 86 -0.58 8.34 -14.23
N ALA A 87 0.56 9.02 -14.29
CA ALA A 87 0.80 10.18 -13.45
C ALA A 87 1.83 11.16 -14.05
N ASP A 88 1.57 12.45 -13.84
CA ASP A 88 2.55 13.50 -14.06
C ASP A 88 3.45 13.64 -12.82
N LEU A 89 4.75 13.50 -13.03
CA LEU A 89 5.78 13.57 -12.01
C LEU A 89 6.63 14.82 -12.18
N ILE A 90 7.01 15.42 -11.06
CA ILE A 90 7.97 16.51 -10.98
C ILE A 90 9.16 16.10 -10.09
N CYS A 91 10.37 16.34 -10.58
CA CYS A 91 11.58 16.11 -9.83
C CYS A 91 11.71 17.16 -8.73
N LYS A 92 11.74 16.72 -7.46
CA LYS A 92 11.86 17.64 -6.31
C LYS A 92 13.13 18.50 -6.33
N LYS A 93 14.19 18.06 -7.00
CA LYS A 93 15.50 18.71 -6.98
C LYS A 93 15.66 19.78 -8.05
N CYS A 94 15.31 19.48 -9.31
CA CYS A 94 15.50 20.40 -10.43
C CYS A 94 14.19 20.95 -11.03
N GLY A 95 13.02 20.42 -10.63
CA GLY A 95 11.73 20.83 -11.17
C GLY A 95 11.39 20.26 -12.56
N TYR A 96 12.23 19.38 -13.12
CA TYR A 96 11.92 18.70 -14.39
C TYR A 96 10.67 17.84 -14.26
N GLU A 97 9.83 17.87 -15.29
CA GLU A 97 8.55 17.17 -15.31
C GLU A 97 8.59 16.04 -16.32
N THR A 98 7.95 14.93 -15.98
CA THR A 98 7.79 13.78 -16.87
C THR A 98 6.41 13.17 -16.69
N HIS A 99 5.89 12.58 -17.75
CA HIS A 99 4.64 11.86 -17.73
C HIS A 99 4.95 10.37 -17.82
N VAL A 100 4.39 9.57 -16.91
CA VAL A 100 4.63 8.12 -16.86
C VAL A 100 3.30 7.39 -17.03
N GLN A 101 3.29 6.40 -17.92
CA GLN A 101 2.12 5.56 -18.16
C GLN A 101 2.07 4.36 -17.21
N GLU A 102 0.89 3.78 -17.03
CA GLU A 102 0.74 2.53 -16.27
C GLU A 102 1.65 1.42 -16.85
N ASN A 103 2.31 0.67 -15.97
CA ASN A 103 3.28 -0.39 -16.26
C ASN A 103 4.60 0.06 -16.92
N GLU A 104 4.79 1.35 -17.16
CA GLU A 104 6.06 1.92 -17.63
C GLU A 104 7.09 1.94 -16.50
N LEU A 105 8.37 1.77 -16.85
CA LEU A 105 9.47 1.92 -15.90
C LEU A 105 9.67 3.40 -15.57
N ILE A 106 9.71 3.72 -14.29
CA ILE A 106 9.89 5.09 -13.84
C ILE A 106 11.31 5.54 -14.19
N PRO A 107 11.47 6.58 -15.03
CA PRO A 107 12.77 6.96 -15.57
C PRO A 107 13.61 7.73 -14.55
N GLU A 108 14.89 7.86 -14.83
CA GLU A 108 15.75 8.84 -14.18
C GLU A 108 15.45 10.24 -14.71
N CYS A 109 15.56 11.26 -13.86
CA CYS A 109 15.49 12.63 -14.34
C CYS A 109 16.73 12.95 -15.19
N PRO A 110 16.59 13.51 -16.41
CA PRO A 110 17.72 13.85 -17.28
C PRO A 110 18.76 14.77 -16.64
N ALA A 111 18.36 15.62 -15.69
CA ALA A 111 19.27 16.55 -15.01
C ALA A 111 19.87 15.98 -13.70
N CYS A 112 19.19 15.05 -13.02
CA CYS A 112 19.61 14.56 -11.70
C CYS A 112 20.16 13.12 -11.71
N GLY A 113 19.91 12.34 -12.77
CA GLY A 113 20.31 10.95 -12.90
C GLY A 113 19.82 10.10 -11.72
N ILE A 114 20.73 9.33 -11.12
CA ILE A 114 20.46 8.48 -9.95
C ILE A 114 19.94 9.24 -8.71
N ASN A 115 20.18 10.55 -8.60
CA ASN A 115 19.74 11.37 -7.46
C ASN A 115 18.31 11.90 -7.63
N THR A 116 17.51 11.25 -8.48
CA THR A 116 16.15 11.67 -8.78
C THR A 116 15.20 11.34 -7.63
N HIS A 117 14.42 12.33 -7.22
CA HIS A 117 13.31 12.15 -6.29
C HIS A 117 12.04 12.68 -6.93
N TRP A 118 11.23 11.76 -7.43
CA TRP A 118 9.94 12.09 -8.04
C TRP A 118 8.89 12.46 -7.00
N LYS A 119 7.92 13.26 -7.43
CA LYS A 119 6.71 13.61 -6.70
C LYS A 119 5.58 13.78 -7.71
N LEU A 120 4.35 13.47 -7.32
CA LEU A 120 3.19 13.89 -8.09
C LEU A 120 3.20 15.42 -8.27
N LYS A 121 3.01 15.86 -9.51
CA LYS A 121 2.87 17.27 -9.89
C LYS A 121 1.55 17.86 -9.33
#